data_AF-A0A843G8A5-F1
#
_entry.id   AF-A0A843G8A5-F1
#
_cell.length_a   1.000
_cell.length_b   1.000
_cell.length_c   1.000
_cell.angle_alpha   90.00
_cell.angle_beta   90.00
_cell.angle_gamma   90.00
#
_symmetry.space_group_name_H-M   'P 1'
#
loop_
_entity.id
_entity.type
_entity.pdbx_description
1 polymer ?
#
loop_
_entity_poly.entity_id
_entity_poly.type
_entity_poly.pdbx_seq_one_letter_code
_entity_poly.pdbx_strand_id
1 'polypeptide(L)' 'MGFCNSCGRPMGRNDYGTNEDGSPNMDYCKDCFQNGEFTEPDITINEMIIRHA' A
#
# COMPACT_ATOMS: atom_id res chain seq x y z
N MET A 1 2.53 14.77 -5.80
CA MET A 1 3.05 13.39 -5.96
C MET A 1 3.01 12.76 -4.58
N GLY A 2 2.26 11.69 -4.37
CA GLY A 2 2.19 11.00 -3.07
C GLY A 2 3.14 9.80 -3.05
N PHE A 3 3.53 9.35 -1.86
CA PHE A 3 4.30 8.11 -1.66
C PHE A 3 3.47 7.14 -0.83
N CYS A 4 3.59 5.84 -1.09
CA CYS A 4 2.91 4.82 -0.30
C CYS A 4 3.56 4.73 1.09
N ASN A 5 2.77 4.86 2.16
CA ASN A 5 3.26 4.78 3.55
C ASN A 5 3.70 3.38 3.96
N SER A 6 3.41 2.35 3.16
CA SER A 6 3.86 0.97 3.39
C SER A 6 5.18 0.66 2.67
N CYS A 7 5.24 0.87 1.35
CA CYS A 7 6.40 0.48 0.53
C CYS A 7 7.24 1.64 -0.01
N GLY A 8 6.92 2.89 0.33
CA GLY A 8 7.70 4.07 -0.03
C GLY A 8 7.73 4.43 -1.53
N ARG A 9 7.03 3.68 -2.39
CA ARG A 9 7.02 3.94 -3.84
C ARG A 9 6.24 5.22 -4.18
N PRO A 10 6.64 5.96 -5.23
CA PRO A 10 5.83 7.04 -5.76
C PRO A 10 4.49 6.50 -6.29
N MET A 11 3.40 7.19 -5.98
CA MET A 11 2.04 6.83 -6.40
C MET A 11 1.54 7.80 -7.48
N GLY A 12 1.21 7.23 -8.65
CA GLY A 12 0.50 7.92 -9.72
C GLY A 12 -1.02 7.86 -9.55
N ARG A 13 -1.75 8.46 -10.50
CA ARG A 13 -3.21 8.61 -10.47
C ARG A 13 -4.00 7.29 -10.34
N ASN A 14 -3.39 6.18 -10.77
CA ASN A 14 -3.98 4.84 -10.80
C ASN A 14 -3.27 3.85 -9.86
N ASP A 15 -2.44 4.37 -8.94
CA ASP A 15 -1.70 3.53 -8.00
C ASP A 15 -2.31 3.51 -6.61
N TYR A 16 -3.34 4.30 -6.35
CA TYR A 16 -4.02 4.36 -5.06
C TYR A 16 -4.73 3.05 -4.72
N GLY A 17 -4.64 2.64 -3.46
CA GLY A 17 -5.39 1.52 -2.91
C GLY A 17 -6.88 1.82 -2.81
N THR A 18 -7.65 0.88 -2.27
CA THR A 18 -9.10 1.07 -2.05
C THR A 18 -9.45 0.89 -0.59
N ASN A 19 -10.32 1.76 -0.08
CA ASN A 19 -10.99 1.60 1.20
C ASN A 19 -12.12 0.56 1.08
N GLU A 20 -12.72 0.17 2.21
CA GLU A 20 -13.82 -0.81 2.26
C GLU A 20 -15.04 -0.38 1.44
N ASP A 21 -15.27 0.94 1.34
CA ASP A 21 -16.34 1.54 0.53
C ASP A 21 -16.00 1.64 -0.97
N GLY A 22 -14.82 1.19 -1.38
CA GLY A 22 -14.31 1.27 -2.75
C GLY A 22 -13.72 2.63 -3.13
N SER A 23 -13.70 3.61 -2.23
CA SER A 23 -13.05 4.90 -2.46
C SER A 23 -11.51 4.75 -2.51
N PRO A 24 -10.78 5.58 -3.27
CA PRO A 24 -9.33 5.48 -3.35
C PRO A 24 -8.66 5.91 -2.02
N ASN A 25 -7.67 5.13 -1.59
CA ASN A 25 -6.84 5.42 -0.44
C ASN A 25 -5.61 6.24 -0.87
N MET A 26 -5.45 7.44 -0.32
CA MET A 26 -4.38 8.38 -0.70
C MET A 26 -3.04 8.11 -0.01
N ASP A 27 -3.03 7.25 1.02
CA ASP A 27 -1.87 6.94 1.85
C ASP A 27 -1.16 5.66 1.40
N TYR A 28 -1.91 4.73 0.80
CA TYR A 28 -1.40 3.42 0.41
C TYR A 28 -1.65 3.13 -1.07
N CYS A 29 -0.73 2.38 -1.67
CA CYS A 29 -0.90 1.95 -3.05
C CYS A 29 -1.77 0.69 -3.14
N LYS A 30 -2.33 0.43 -4.32
CA LYS A 30 -3.14 -0.74 -4.64
C LYS A 30 -2.44 -2.07 -4.39
N ASP A 31 -1.11 -2.12 -4.35
CA ASP A 31 -0.40 -3.37 -4.09
C ASP A 31 -0.24 -3.64 -2.59
N CYS A 32 -0.37 -2.61 -1.75
CA CYS A 32 -0.24 -2.72 -0.30
C CYS A 32 -1.59 -2.71 0.43
N PHE A 33 -2.62 -2.08 -0.13
CA PHE A 33 -3.91 -1.88 0.55
C PHE A 33 -5.08 -1.95 -0.44
N GLN A 34 -6.02 -2.86 -0.20
CA GLN A 34 -7.19 -3.09 -1.02
C GLN A 34 -8.41 -3.42 -0.16
N ASN A 35 -9.56 -2.85 -0.52
CA ASN A 35 -10.86 -3.09 0.12
C ASN A 35 -10.86 -2.85 1.64
N GLY A 36 -10.06 -1.89 2.11
CA GLY A 36 -9.96 -1.58 3.54
C GLY A 36 -8.95 -2.44 4.30
N GLU A 37 -8.26 -3.37 3.63
CA GLU A 37 -7.31 -4.29 4.25
C GLU A 37 -5.93 -4.23 3.59
N PHE A 38 -4.89 -4.51 4.38
CA PHE A 38 -3.56 -4.71 3.82
C PHE A 38 -3.52 -6.04 3.07
N THR A 39 -2.89 -6.06 1.90
CA THR A 39 -2.76 -7.27 1.08
C THR A 39 -1.87 -8.33 1.72
N GLU A 40 -0.99 -7.92 2.63
CA GLU A 40 -0.14 -8.79 3.43
C GLU A 40 -0.20 -8.38 4.92
N PRO A 41 -1.29 -8.73 5.64
CA PRO A 41 -1.48 -8.31 7.03
C PRO A 41 -0.49 -8.98 8.00
N ASP A 42 0.03 -10.15 7.63
CA ASP A 42 0.97 -10.94 8.43
C ASP A 42 2.44 -10.65 8.10
N ILE A 43 2.72 -9.73 7.17
CA ILE A 43 4.10 -9.42 6.81
C ILE A 43 4.81 -8.77 8.00
N THR A 44 5.89 -9.39 8.46
CA THR A 44 6.69 -8.82 9.54
C THR A 44 7.54 -7.67 9.00
N ILE A 45 7.90 -6.73 9.86
CA ILE A 45 8.82 -5.64 9.50
C ILE A 45 10.13 -6.20 8.93
N ASN A 46 10.60 -7.35 9.42
CA ASN A 46 11.81 -8.01 8.90
C ASN A 46 11.62 -8.51 7.46
N GLU A 47 10.47 -9.10 7.13
CA GLU A 47 10.13 -9.47 5.75
C GLU A 47 10.08 -8.25 4.83
N MET A 48 9.53 -7.13 5.31
CA MET A 48 9.49 -5.88 4.54
C MET A 48 10.90 -5.37 4.21
N ILE A 49 11.82 -5.42 5.18
CA ILE A 49 13.23 -5.00 4.97
C ILE A 49 13.93 -5.89 3.94
N ILE A 50 13.72 -7.22 3.99
CA ILE A 50 14.37 -8.17 3.07
C ILE A 50 13.91 -7.95 1.63
N ARG A 51 12.63 -7.65 1.40
CA ARG A 51 12.09 -7.46 0.03
C ARG A 51 12.55 -6.17 -0.64
N HIS A 52 13.08 -5.21 0.13
CA HIS A 52 13.54 -3.92 -0.35
C HIS A 52 15.07 -3.73 -0.20
N ALA A 53 15.81 -4.81 0.08
CA ALA A 53 17.28 -4.84 0.14
C ALA A 53 17.92 -5.05 -1.24
#